data_AF-A0A438F4H8-F1
#
_entry.id   AF-A0A438F4H8-F1
#
_cell.length_a   1.000
_cell.length_b   1.000
_cell.length_c   1.000
_cell.angle_alpha   90.00
_cell.angle_beta   90.00
_cell.angle_gamma   90.00
#
_symmetry.space_group_name_H-M   'P 1'
#
loop_
_entity.id
_entity.type
_entity.pdbx_description
1 polymer ?
#
loop_
_entity_poly.entity_id
_entity_poly.type
_entity_poly.pdbx_seq_one_letter_code
_entity_poly.pdbx_strand_id
1 'polypeptide(L)'
;MATLQDISVAATINILSALAFLVAFAILRLQPFNDRVYFPKWYLKGIRGSPRRSGAFVSKFVNLDYRTYLRFLNWMPVALKMPEPELIDHAGLDSAVFIRIYLLGLKIFVPLAVLAFAVLVPVNWTGKSLQNIKDLTFSDIDKLSISNVPTGSNRFWAHIVMQYVFSFWTCYVLYKEYKIIATMRLHFIASENRRPDQFTVIVRNVPPDPDESVSEHIEHFFCVNHPDYYLTHRTGFCGLWGTKVDAVDHYAAKMEKLCEAEAAERERVITDPKAIMPAAFVSFKPGGEQLFVLKLSNHVILQFG
;
A
#
# COMPACT_ATOMS: atom_id res chain seq x y z
N MET A 1 -26.06 -24.28 -15.48
CA MET A 1 -25.79 -23.49 -14.26
C MET A 1 -24.91 -24.32 -13.34
N ALA A 2 -23.99 -23.69 -12.60
CA ALA A 2 -23.11 -24.42 -11.69
C ALA A 2 -23.94 -25.09 -10.59
N THR A 3 -23.78 -26.39 -10.41
CA THR A 3 -24.46 -27.14 -9.36
C THR A 3 -23.71 -26.97 -8.03
N LEU A 4 -24.38 -27.31 -6.93
CA LEU A 4 -23.73 -27.32 -5.61
C LEU A 4 -22.53 -28.29 -5.58
N GLN A 5 -22.59 -29.37 -6.36
CA GLN A 5 -21.49 -30.32 -6.53
C GLN A 5 -20.29 -29.69 -7.26
N ASP A 6 -20.51 -28.88 -8.29
CA ASP A 6 -19.42 -28.20 -9.01
C ASP A 6 -18.69 -27.21 -8.08
N ILE A 7 -19.45 -26.46 -7.27
CA ILE A 7 -18.90 -25.53 -6.28
C ILE A 7 -18.14 -26.28 -5.18
N SER A 8 -18.67 -27.41 -4.70
CA SER A 8 -18.03 -28.18 -3.62
C SER A 8 -16.71 -28.81 -4.08
N VAL A 9 -16.66 -29.34 -5.31
CA VAL A 9 -15.42 -29.88 -5.90
C VAL A 9 -14.39 -28.77 -6.07
N ALA A 10 -14.78 -27.63 -6.64
CA ALA A 10 -13.88 -26.48 -6.80
C ALA A 10 -13.36 -25.95 -5.45
N ALA A 11 -14.23 -25.80 -4.46
CA ALA A 11 -13.85 -25.38 -3.12
C ALA A 11 -12.88 -26.38 -2.47
N THR A 12 -13.13 -27.68 -2.62
CA THR A 12 -12.26 -28.73 -2.08
C THR A 12 -10.87 -28.66 -2.69
N ILE A 13 -10.75 -28.56 -4.01
CA ILE A 13 -9.47 -28.45 -4.71
C ILE A 13 -8.70 -27.21 -4.25
N ASN A 14 -9.37 -26.05 -4.16
CA ASN A 14 -8.76 -24.80 -3.74
C ASN A 14 -8.33 -24.79 -2.27
N ILE A 15 -9.12 -25.40 -1.38
CA ILE A 15 -8.78 -25.51 0.04
C ILE A 15 -7.59 -26.47 0.23
N LEU A 16 -7.60 -27.61 -0.46
CA LEU A 16 -6.50 -28.58 -0.38
C LEU A 16 -5.20 -27.99 -0.94
N SER A 17 -5.25 -27.28 -2.06
CA SER A 17 -4.07 -26.61 -2.62
C SER A 17 -3.55 -25.50 -1.69
N ALA A 18 -4.44 -24.69 -1.10
CA ALA A 18 -4.05 -23.68 -0.11
C ALA A 18 -3.39 -24.30 1.13
N LEU A 19 -3.92 -25.42 1.64
CA LEU A 19 -3.32 -26.16 2.74
C LEU A 19 -1.94 -26.70 2.37
N ALA A 20 -1.77 -27.25 1.16
CA ALA A 20 -0.47 -27.70 0.67
C ALA A 20 0.54 -26.55 0.60
N PHE A 21 0.13 -25.36 0.13
CA PHE A 21 0.98 -24.17 0.13
C PHE A 21 1.32 -23.68 1.53
N LEU A 22 0.39 -23.73 2.49
CA LEU A 22 0.67 -23.36 3.88
C LEU A 22 1.67 -24.32 4.54
N VAL A 23 1.58 -25.62 4.23
CA VAL A 23 2.55 -26.62 4.69
C VAL A 23 3.91 -26.38 4.03
N ALA A 24 3.96 -26.13 2.73
CA ALA A 24 5.20 -25.81 2.03
C ALA A 24 5.84 -24.52 2.59
N PHE A 25 5.05 -23.47 2.83
CA PHE A 25 5.49 -22.23 3.47
C PHE A 25 6.06 -22.48 4.87
N ALA A 26 5.36 -23.27 5.68
CA ALA A 26 5.85 -23.65 7.01
C ALA A 26 7.19 -24.36 6.95
N ILE A 27 7.36 -25.28 6.00
CA ILE A 27 8.61 -26.01 5.84
C ILE A 27 9.73 -25.06 5.41
N LEU A 28 9.50 -24.27 4.36
CA LEU A 28 10.48 -23.36 3.78
C LEU A 28 10.89 -22.23 4.74
N ARG A 29 9.95 -21.72 5.54
CA ARG A 29 10.19 -20.66 6.54
C ARG A 29 11.09 -21.12 7.68
N LEU A 30 11.01 -22.40 8.06
CA LEU A 30 11.81 -22.97 9.15
C LEU A 30 13.24 -23.33 8.73
N GLN A 31 13.54 -23.33 7.43
CA GLN A 31 14.88 -23.64 6.94
C GLN A 31 15.83 -22.46 7.13
N PRO A 32 17.01 -22.66 7.73
CA PRO A 32 17.96 -21.59 8.04
C PRO A 32 18.54 -20.89 6.80
N PHE A 33 18.61 -21.58 5.65
CA PHE A 33 19.08 -20.98 4.39
C PHE A 33 18.12 -19.90 3.85
N ASN A 34 16.82 -20.03 4.14
CA ASN A 34 15.77 -19.11 3.69
C ASN A 34 15.45 -18.00 4.69
N ASP A 35 16.13 -17.94 5.84
CA ASP A 35 15.83 -16.99 6.91
C ASP A 35 15.93 -15.52 6.44
N ARG A 36 16.87 -15.21 5.54
CA ARG A 36 17.00 -13.87 4.94
C ARG A 36 15.85 -13.49 4.01
N VAL A 37 15.21 -14.46 3.36
CA VAL A 37 14.10 -14.24 2.43
C VAL A 37 12.79 -13.97 3.18
N TYR A 38 12.54 -14.72 4.27
CA TYR A 38 11.32 -14.57 5.07
C TYR A 38 11.40 -13.46 6.13
N PHE A 39 12.60 -13.08 6.58
CA PHE A 39 12.79 -12.05 7.60
C PHE A 39 13.73 -10.89 7.17
N PRO A 40 13.63 -10.33 5.95
CA PRO A 40 14.58 -9.34 5.45
C PRO A 40 14.55 -8.03 6.26
N LYS A 41 13.35 -7.59 6.67
CA LYS A 41 13.18 -6.38 7.47
C LYS A 41 13.94 -6.44 8.81
N TRP A 42 14.08 -7.62 9.39
CA TRP A 42 14.76 -7.80 10.67
C TRP A 42 16.28 -7.68 10.54
N TYR A 43 16.81 -8.09 9.38
CA TYR A 43 18.22 -7.88 9.01
C TYR A 43 18.49 -6.41 8.67
N LEU A 44 17.60 -5.76 7.92
CA LEU A 44 17.72 -4.33 7.58
C LEU A 44 17.65 -3.44 8.83
N LYS A 45 16.81 -3.79 9.81
CA LYS A 45 16.71 -3.09 11.10
C LYS A 45 17.86 -3.45 12.07
N GLY A 46 18.75 -4.38 11.70
CA GLY A 46 19.89 -4.80 12.51
C GLY A 46 19.55 -5.61 13.78
N ILE A 47 18.26 -5.97 13.98
CA ILE A 47 17.79 -6.72 15.16
C ILE A 47 18.25 -8.17 15.11
N ARG A 48 18.36 -8.72 13.90
CA ARG A 48 18.79 -10.11 13.67
C ARG A 48 20.16 -10.14 13.00
N GLY A 49 21.13 -10.72 13.69
CA GLY A 49 22.43 -11.06 13.12
C GLY A 49 22.37 -12.38 12.34
N SER A 50 23.25 -12.55 11.35
CA SER A 50 23.41 -13.86 10.70
C SER A 50 23.73 -14.88 11.78
N PRO A 51 23.06 -16.04 11.84
CA PRO A 51 23.35 -17.03 12.87
C PRO A 51 24.78 -17.54 12.68
N ARG A 52 25.73 -16.96 13.41
CA ARG A 52 27.05 -17.56 13.69
C ARG A 52 26.84 -18.66 14.74
N ARG A 53 26.04 -19.67 14.42
CA ARG A 53 25.95 -20.88 15.24
C ARG A 53 27.11 -21.79 14.86
N SER A 54 28.02 -22.00 15.81
CA SER A 54 29.02 -23.08 15.82
C SER A 54 28.27 -24.41 15.96
N GLY A 55 27.86 -25.02 14.84
CA GLY A 55 27.13 -26.29 14.81
C GLY A 55 27.48 -27.07 13.55
N ALA A 56 27.22 -28.38 13.58
CA ALA A 56 27.54 -29.30 12.48
C ALA A 56 26.97 -28.78 11.13
N PHE A 57 27.75 -28.93 10.05
CA PHE A 57 27.46 -28.37 8.72
C PHE A 57 26.01 -28.62 8.25
N VAL A 58 25.43 -29.79 8.55
CA VAL A 58 24.06 -30.15 8.15
C VAL A 58 22.99 -29.33 8.89
N SER A 59 23.15 -29.12 10.19
CA SER A 59 22.24 -28.30 11.01
C SER A 59 22.25 -26.81 10.64
N LYS A 60 23.27 -26.38 9.88
CA LYS A 60 23.37 -25.02 9.32
C LYS A 60 22.45 -24.83 8.12
N PHE A 61 22.11 -25.90 7.40
CA PHE A 61 21.30 -25.84 6.18
C PHE A 61 19.89 -26.41 6.37
N VAL A 62 19.72 -27.43 7.23
CA VAL A 62 18.43 -28.11 7.41
C VAL A 62 18.03 -28.16 8.88
N ASN A 63 16.80 -27.73 9.17
CA ASN A 63 16.16 -27.97 10.46
C ASN A 63 15.45 -29.34 10.45
N LEU A 64 15.75 -30.23 11.41
CA LEU A 64 15.22 -31.60 11.46
C LEU A 64 14.20 -31.81 12.59
N ASP A 65 13.85 -30.76 13.35
CA ASP A 65 12.97 -30.88 14.50
C ASP A 65 11.49 -31.02 14.08
N TYR A 66 11.00 -32.24 13.94
CA TYR A 66 9.59 -32.56 13.58
C TYR A 66 8.56 -31.85 14.48
N ARG A 67 8.89 -31.63 15.76
CA ARG A 67 8.05 -30.93 16.74
C ARG A 67 7.81 -29.46 16.37
N THR A 68 8.76 -28.84 15.68
CA THR A 68 8.68 -27.46 15.20
C THR A 68 7.73 -27.36 14.01
N TYR A 69 7.72 -28.37 13.14
CA TYR A 69 6.79 -28.46 12.01
C TYR A 69 5.35 -28.71 12.44
N LEU A 70 5.11 -29.50 13.50
CA LEU A 70 3.76 -29.69 14.06
C LEU A 70 3.17 -28.40 14.67
N ARG A 71 4.02 -27.45 15.08
CA ARG A 71 3.62 -26.16 15.66
C ARG A 71 3.61 -25.01 14.64
N PHE A 72 3.56 -25.32 13.35
CA PHE A 72 3.73 -24.30 12.32
C PHE A 72 2.67 -23.19 12.36
N LEU A 73 1.42 -23.49 12.73
CA LEU A 73 0.34 -22.48 12.78
C LEU A 73 0.51 -21.43 13.89
N ASN A 74 1.50 -21.57 14.79
CA ASN A 74 1.75 -20.61 15.86
C ASN A 74 2.07 -19.19 15.36
N TRP A 75 2.48 -18.99 14.11
CA TRP A 75 2.73 -17.66 13.57
C TRP A 75 1.45 -16.84 13.39
N MET A 76 0.31 -17.49 13.11
CA MET A 76 -0.96 -16.81 12.83
C MET A 76 -1.53 -16.06 14.05
N PRO A 77 -1.66 -16.66 15.25
CA PRO A 77 -2.12 -15.91 16.42
C PRO A 77 -1.10 -14.87 16.87
N VAL A 78 0.19 -15.05 16.59
CA VAL A 78 1.22 -14.04 16.88
C VAL A 78 1.07 -12.83 15.95
N ALA A 79 0.82 -13.06 14.66
CA ALA A 79 0.55 -11.99 13.69
C ALA A 79 -0.71 -11.17 14.04
N LEU A 80 -1.75 -11.81 14.58
CA LEU A 80 -2.99 -11.14 14.96
C LEU A 80 -2.91 -10.40 16.31
N LYS A 81 -1.91 -10.67 17.15
CA LYS A 81 -1.74 -10.05 18.47
C LYS A 81 -0.96 -8.74 18.45
N MET A 82 -0.36 -8.36 17.32
CA MET A 82 0.43 -7.13 17.23
C MET A 82 -0.48 -5.90 17.37
N PRO A 83 -0.22 -5.01 18.35
CA PRO A 83 -1.03 -3.81 18.52
C PRO A 83 -0.79 -2.84 17.36
N GLU A 84 -1.85 -2.14 16.96
CA GLU A 84 -1.83 -1.19 15.84
C GLU A 84 -0.75 -0.09 15.93
N PRO A 85 -0.47 0.56 17.08
CA PRO A 85 0.60 1.57 17.14
C PRO A 85 1.99 0.97 16.86
N GLU A 86 2.27 -0.23 17.38
CA GLU A 86 3.53 -0.92 17.11
C GLU A 86 3.64 -1.30 15.63
N LEU A 87 2.52 -1.67 15.01
CA LEU A 87 2.45 -1.96 13.57
C LEU A 87 2.76 -0.72 12.72
N ILE A 88 2.23 0.45 13.11
CA ILE A 88 2.51 1.72 12.42
C ILE A 88 4.00 2.07 12.52
N ASP A 89 4.60 1.95 13.70
CA ASP A 89 6.02 2.25 13.91
C ASP A 89 6.95 1.28 13.15
N HIS A 90 6.55 0.01 13.01
CA HIS A 90 7.37 -1.00 12.35
C HIS A 90 7.16 -1.10 10.83
N ALA A 91 5.95 -0.89 10.33
CA ALA A 91 5.58 -1.14 8.93
C ALA A 91 5.11 0.12 8.18
N GLY A 92 4.91 1.24 8.89
CA GLY A 92 4.38 2.49 8.37
C GLY A 92 2.85 2.56 8.43
N LEU A 93 2.32 3.78 8.34
CA LEU A 93 0.89 4.05 8.36
C LEU A 93 0.16 3.35 7.20
N ASP A 94 0.71 3.39 5.98
CA ASP A 94 0.05 2.85 4.79
C ASP A 94 -0.19 1.33 4.90
N SER A 95 0.78 0.60 5.42
CA SER A 95 0.66 -0.84 5.69
C SER A 95 -0.44 -1.14 6.71
N ALA A 96 -0.53 -0.32 7.78
CA ALA A 96 -1.55 -0.48 8.81
C ALA A 96 -2.96 -0.17 8.25
N VAL A 97 -3.10 0.88 7.44
CA VAL A 97 -4.37 1.21 6.75
C VAL A 97 -4.75 0.11 5.77
N PHE A 98 -3.81 -0.49 5.05
CA PHE A 98 -4.07 -1.61 4.15
C PHE A 98 -4.64 -2.83 4.90
N ILE A 99 -4.07 -3.20 6.05
CA ILE A 99 -4.59 -4.29 6.89
C ILE A 99 -6.00 -3.97 7.40
N ARG A 100 -6.26 -2.71 7.76
CA ARG A 100 -7.59 -2.26 8.18
C ARG A 100 -8.65 -2.43 7.09
N ILE A 101 -8.32 -2.36 5.81
CA ILE A 101 -9.29 -2.63 4.72
C ILE A 101 -9.86 -4.06 4.83
N TYR A 102 -9.03 -5.05 5.17
CA TYR A 102 -9.50 -6.42 5.37
C TYR A 102 -10.38 -6.55 6.62
N LEU A 103 -9.98 -5.92 7.72
CA LEU A 103 -10.78 -5.90 8.96
C LEU A 103 -12.11 -5.16 8.77
N LEU A 104 -12.12 -4.07 8.02
CA LEU A 104 -13.31 -3.34 7.60
C LEU A 104 -14.22 -4.23 6.77
N GLY A 105 -13.67 -4.98 5.80
CA GLY A 105 -14.40 -5.96 5.02
C GLY A 105 -15.10 -6.98 5.93
N LEU A 106 -14.39 -7.58 6.88
CA LEU A 106 -15.00 -8.51 7.84
C LEU A 106 -16.09 -7.84 8.69
N LYS A 107 -15.85 -6.62 9.17
CA LYS A 107 -16.81 -5.84 9.98
C LYS A 107 -18.09 -5.49 9.22
N ILE A 108 -18.00 -5.28 7.91
CA ILE A 108 -19.15 -5.03 7.03
C ILE A 108 -19.84 -6.37 6.71
N PHE A 109 -19.12 -7.34 6.16
CA PHE A 109 -19.73 -8.54 5.58
C PHE A 109 -20.21 -9.57 6.61
N VAL A 110 -19.60 -9.69 7.78
CA VAL A 110 -20.03 -10.68 8.80
C VAL A 110 -21.48 -10.44 9.27
N PRO A 111 -21.87 -9.25 9.77
CA PRO A 111 -23.26 -9.01 10.18
C PRO A 111 -24.23 -9.08 8.99
N LEU A 112 -23.82 -8.61 7.81
CA LEU A 112 -24.64 -8.70 6.60
C LEU A 112 -24.91 -10.16 6.20
N ALA A 113 -23.90 -11.02 6.27
CA ALA A 113 -24.02 -12.44 5.96
C ALA A 113 -24.92 -13.16 6.96
N VAL A 114 -24.77 -12.89 8.27
CA VAL A 114 -25.65 -13.45 9.30
C VAL A 114 -27.10 -13.04 9.06
N LEU A 115 -27.34 -11.76 8.77
CA LEU A 115 -28.69 -11.23 8.56
C LEU A 115 -29.30 -11.73 7.23
N ALA A 116 -28.50 -11.82 6.16
CA ALA A 116 -28.90 -12.44 4.90
C ALA A 116 -29.28 -13.91 5.08
N PHE A 117 -28.48 -14.67 5.84
CA PHE A 117 -28.76 -16.08 6.09
C PHE A 117 -29.99 -16.28 6.98
N ALA A 118 -30.21 -15.40 7.96
CA ALA A 118 -31.37 -15.48 8.85
C ALA A 118 -32.69 -15.08 8.17
N VAL A 119 -32.67 -14.10 7.25
CA VAL A 119 -33.90 -13.52 6.66
C VAL A 119 -34.08 -13.91 5.19
N LEU A 120 -33.11 -13.64 4.33
CA LEU A 120 -33.26 -13.80 2.88
C LEU A 120 -33.29 -15.27 2.46
N VAL A 121 -32.48 -16.12 3.08
CA VAL A 121 -32.45 -17.57 2.75
C VAL A 121 -33.81 -18.23 2.99
N PRO A 122 -34.46 -18.09 4.17
CA PRO A 122 -35.81 -18.63 4.37
C PRO A 122 -36.87 -18.01 3.44
N VAL A 123 -36.84 -16.70 3.24
CA VAL A 123 -37.80 -15.99 2.36
C VAL A 123 -37.73 -16.52 0.94
N ASN A 124 -36.52 -16.66 0.38
CA ASN A 124 -36.31 -17.13 -0.99
C ASN A 124 -36.63 -18.62 -1.13
N TRP A 125 -36.25 -19.45 -0.15
CA TRP A 125 -36.53 -20.88 -0.19
C TRP A 125 -38.03 -21.21 -0.22
N THR A 126 -38.84 -20.40 0.46
CA THR A 126 -40.31 -20.59 0.52
C THR A 126 -41.05 -20.13 -0.75
N GLY A 127 -40.38 -19.49 -1.71
CA GLY A 127 -41.01 -18.86 -2.87
C GLY A 127 -41.60 -19.84 -3.90
N LYS A 128 -41.03 -21.03 -4.05
CA LYS A 128 -41.47 -22.14 -4.94
C LYS A 128 -41.81 -21.77 -6.40
N SER A 129 -41.48 -20.56 -6.86
CA SER A 129 -41.89 -20.08 -8.19
C SER A 129 -41.21 -20.86 -9.32
N LEU A 130 -39.93 -21.22 -9.13
CA LEU A 130 -39.14 -21.97 -10.12
C LEU A 130 -39.68 -23.40 -10.38
N GLN A 131 -40.34 -24.01 -9.39
CA GLN A 131 -40.91 -25.36 -9.53
C GLN A 131 -42.18 -25.39 -10.40
N ASN A 132 -42.84 -24.25 -10.57
CA ASN A 132 -44.12 -24.17 -11.28
C ASN A 132 -43.96 -23.94 -12.79
N ILE A 133 -42.75 -23.59 -13.25
CA ILE A 133 -42.47 -23.31 -14.66
C ILE A 133 -41.92 -24.59 -15.30
N LYS A 134 -42.71 -25.20 -16.19
CA LYS A 134 -42.25 -26.31 -17.03
C LYS A 134 -41.21 -25.77 -18.03
N ASP A 135 -40.16 -26.54 -18.28
CA ASP A 135 -39.04 -26.23 -19.20
C ASP A 135 -37.92 -25.30 -18.70
N LEU A 136 -37.85 -25.00 -17.40
CA LEU A 136 -36.67 -24.34 -16.81
C LEU A 136 -35.70 -25.35 -16.19
N THR A 137 -34.44 -25.29 -16.62
CA THR A 137 -33.33 -25.95 -15.91
C THR A 137 -32.84 -25.03 -14.80
N PHE A 138 -33.06 -25.42 -13.55
CA PHE A 138 -32.61 -24.66 -12.37
C PHE A 138 -31.83 -25.56 -11.41
N SER A 139 -30.88 -24.98 -10.68
CA SER A 139 -30.11 -25.63 -9.63
C SER A 139 -30.68 -25.35 -8.24
N ASP A 140 -30.21 -26.06 -7.21
CA ASP A 140 -30.61 -25.81 -5.82
C ASP A 140 -30.18 -24.42 -5.31
N ILE A 141 -29.15 -23.83 -5.90
CA ILE A 141 -28.64 -22.49 -5.55
C ILE A 141 -29.58 -21.41 -6.08
N ASP A 142 -30.18 -21.63 -7.24
CA ASP A 142 -31.11 -20.66 -7.84
C ASP A 142 -32.39 -20.50 -7.01
N LYS A 143 -32.75 -21.52 -6.20
CA LYS A 143 -33.84 -21.44 -5.22
C LYS A 143 -33.60 -20.42 -4.11
N LEU A 144 -32.33 -20.07 -3.84
CA LEU A 144 -31.93 -19.08 -2.84
C LEU A 144 -31.91 -17.66 -3.40
N SER A 145 -32.14 -17.48 -4.70
CA SER A 145 -32.17 -16.17 -5.35
C SER A 145 -33.58 -15.58 -5.39
N ILE A 146 -33.66 -14.29 -5.70
CA ILE A 146 -34.91 -13.55 -5.88
C ILE A 146 -35.76 -14.13 -7.04
N SER A 147 -35.15 -14.87 -7.97
CA SER A 147 -35.83 -15.57 -9.05
C SER A 147 -36.83 -16.63 -8.57
N ASN A 148 -36.70 -17.13 -7.34
CA ASN A 148 -37.65 -18.08 -6.76
C ASN A 148 -38.89 -17.41 -6.15
N VAL A 149 -38.93 -16.07 -6.07
CA VAL A 149 -40.05 -15.31 -5.48
C VAL A 149 -41.11 -15.02 -6.56
N PRO A 150 -42.39 -15.38 -6.33
CA PRO A 150 -43.44 -15.17 -7.33
C PRO A 150 -43.80 -13.69 -7.48
N THR A 151 -44.20 -13.30 -8.70
CA THR A 151 -44.63 -11.93 -9.02
C THR A 151 -45.87 -11.53 -8.22
N GLY A 152 -45.91 -10.29 -7.74
CA GLY A 152 -47.00 -9.79 -6.89
C GLY A 152 -46.96 -10.24 -5.42
N SER A 153 -45.91 -10.95 -4.98
CA SER A 153 -45.79 -11.39 -3.60
C SER A 153 -45.26 -10.31 -2.66
N ASN A 154 -45.81 -10.24 -1.44
CA ASN A 154 -45.32 -9.37 -0.36
C ASN A 154 -43.87 -9.69 0.07
N ARG A 155 -43.28 -10.81 -0.37
CA ARG A 155 -41.88 -11.19 -0.08
C ARG A 155 -40.86 -10.20 -0.65
N PHE A 156 -41.19 -9.47 -1.72
CA PHE A 156 -40.30 -8.43 -2.26
C PHE A 156 -40.02 -7.30 -1.27
N TRP A 157 -40.96 -7.01 -0.36
CA TRP A 157 -40.73 -6.04 0.71
C TRP A 157 -39.57 -6.43 1.61
N ALA A 158 -39.37 -7.72 1.87
CA ALA A 158 -38.22 -8.18 2.65
C ALA A 158 -36.91 -7.79 1.97
N HIS A 159 -36.77 -7.98 0.64
CA HIS A 159 -35.57 -7.57 -0.09
C HIS A 159 -35.34 -6.06 -0.06
N ILE A 160 -36.40 -5.26 -0.24
CA ILE A 160 -36.30 -3.80 -0.24
C ILE A 160 -35.84 -3.31 1.14
N VAL A 161 -36.49 -3.78 2.22
CA VAL A 161 -36.12 -3.41 3.59
C VAL A 161 -34.69 -3.83 3.89
N MET A 162 -34.31 -5.05 3.53
CA MET A 162 -32.95 -5.57 3.69
C MET A 162 -31.91 -4.73 2.94
N GLN A 163 -32.20 -4.28 1.72
CA GLN A 163 -31.32 -3.41 0.95
C GLN A 163 -31.06 -2.07 1.67
N TYR A 164 -32.10 -1.46 2.25
CA TYR A 164 -31.94 -0.24 3.04
C TYR A 164 -31.09 -0.48 4.30
N VAL A 165 -31.36 -1.58 5.03
CA VAL A 165 -30.57 -1.96 6.22
C VAL A 165 -29.10 -2.17 5.86
N PHE A 166 -28.83 -2.88 4.76
CA PHE A 166 -27.49 -3.15 4.27
C PHE A 166 -26.75 -1.89 3.84
N SER A 167 -27.44 -1.02 3.10
CA SER A 167 -26.88 0.25 2.64
C SER A 167 -26.57 1.17 3.82
N PHE A 168 -27.51 1.31 4.76
CA PHE A 168 -27.32 2.13 5.96
C PHE A 168 -26.16 1.62 6.82
N TRP A 169 -26.10 0.30 7.09
CA TRP A 169 -25.02 -0.30 7.86
C TRP A 169 -23.65 -0.08 7.21
N THR A 170 -23.56 -0.32 5.90
CA THR A 170 -22.32 -0.16 5.14
C THR A 170 -21.85 1.29 5.18
N CYS A 171 -22.74 2.25 4.90
CA CYS A 171 -22.43 3.69 4.98
C CYS A 171 -22.02 4.12 6.40
N TYR A 172 -22.69 3.60 7.43
CA TYR A 172 -22.35 3.89 8.83
C TYR A 172 -20.94 3.40 9.19
N VAL A 173 -20.62 2.14 8.86
CA VAL A 173 -19.31 1.56 9.14
C VAL A 173 -18.20 2.28 8.36
N LEU A 174 -18.44 2.60 7.08
CA LEU A 174 -17.52 3.37 6.25
C LEU A 174 -17.26 4.77 6.83
N TYR A 175 -18.31 5.48 7.24
CA TYR A 175 -18.17 6.81 7.84
C TYR A 175 -17.34 6.76 9.12
N LYS A 176 -17.58 5.77 9.98
CA LYS A 176 -16.81 5.57 11.22
C LYS A 176 -15.35 5.27 10.93
N GLU A 177 -15.06 4.35 10.01
CA GLU A 177 -13.68 3.99 9.69
C GLU A 177 -12.95 5.14 9.00
N TYR A 178 -13.62 5.88 8.11
CA TYR A 178 -13.06 7.06 7.46
C TYR A 178 -12.62 8.12 8.49
N LYS A 179 -13.46 8.38 9.50
CA LYS A 179 -13.09 9.29 10.59
C LYS A 179 -11.85 8.81 11.35
N ILE A 180 -11.76 7.52 11.63
CA ILE A 180 -10.60 6.92 12.33
C ILE A 180 -9.33 7.06 11.46
N ILE A 181 -9.40 6.72 10.17
CA ILE A 181 -8.28 6.85 9.22
C ILE A 181 -7.84 8.31 9.09
N ALA A 182 -8.77 9.25 8.98
CA ALA A 182 -8.45 10.67 8.92
C ALA A 182 -7.71 11.12 10.19
N THR A 183 -8.16 10.70 11.38
CA THR A 183 -7.47 11.04 12.63
C THR A 183 -6.08 10.41 12.74
N MET A 184 -5.94 9.13 12.37
CA MET A 184 -4.64 8.46 12.35
C MET A 184 -3.67 9.14 11.39
N ARG A 185 -4.14 9.53 10.20
CA ARG A 185 -3.34 10.24 9.21
C ARG A 185 -2.88 11.60 9.72
N LEU A 186 -3.78 12.38 10.34
CA LEU A 186 -3.42 13.67 10.92
C LEU A 186 -2.41 13.52 12.06
N HIS A 187 -2.61 12.54 12.94
CA HIS A 187 -1.67 12.24 14.02
C HIS A 187 -0.30 11.84 13.47
N PHE A 188 -0.26 10.96 12.47
CA PHE A 188 0.97 10.49 11.84
C PHE A 188 1.77 11.63 11.20
N ILE A 189 1.11 12.47 10.39
CA ILE A 189 1.75 13.64 9.77
C ILE A 189 2.29 14.61 10.81
N ALA A 190 1.58 14.82 11.92
CA ALA A 190 2.03 15.69 13.00
C ALA A 190 3.21 15.10 13.79
N SER A 191 3.30 13.77 13.90
CA SER A 191 4.36 13.06 14.64
C SER A 191 5.61 12.73 13.83
N GLU A 192 5.53 12.80 12.49
CA GLU A 192 6.61 12.35 11.64
C GLU A 192 7.79 13.35 11.60
N ASN A 193 9.01 12.80 11.55
CA ASN A 193 10.23 13.60 11.43
C ASN A 193 10.26 14.38 10.11
N ARG A 194 11.04 15.46 10.13
CA ARG A 194 11.29 16.30 8.95
C ARG A 194 11.89 15.47 7.83
N ARG A 195 11.17 15.38 6.72
CA ARG A 195 11.61 14.71 5.49
C ARG A 195 11.63 15.73 4.34
N PRO A 196 12.48 15.54 3.32
CA PRO A 196 12.57 16.48 2.21
C PRO A 196 11.26 16.57 1.40
N ASP A 197 10.46 15.50 1.33
CA ASP A 197 9.14 15.50 0.67
C ASP A 197 8.15 16.53 1.26
N GLN A 198 8.32 16.88 2.53
CA GLN A 198 7.48 17.89 3.18
C GLN A 198 7.81 19.31 2.71
N PHE A 199 9.05 19.56 2.26
CA PHE A 199 9.56 20.90 1.95
C PHE A 199 9.77 21.14 0.45
N THR A 200 9.70 20.10 -0.37
CA THR A 200 9.97 20.16 -1.80
C THR A 200 8.68 20.02 -2.61
N VAL A 201 8.44 20.98 -3.50
CA VAL A 201 7.31 21.01 -4.44
C VAL A 201 7.81 20.69 -5.85
N ILE A 202 7.03 19.92 -6.60
CA ILE A 202 7.32 19.64 -8.02
C ILE A 202 6.59 20.67 -8.88
N VAL A 203 7.35 21.49 -9.58
CA VAL A 203 6.84 22.42 -10.60
C VAL A 203 6.88 21.70 -11.94
N ARG A 204 5.76 21.71 -12.68
CA ARG A 204 5.62 21.08 -14.00
C ARG A 204 5.09 22.12 -14.99
N ASN A 205 5.42 21.93 -16.26
CA ASN A 205 4.98 22.78 -17.37
C ASN A 205 5.46 24.24 -17.23
N VAL A 206 6.75 24.41 -17.00
CA VAL A 206 7.37 25.75 -17.05
C VAL A 206 7.23 26.28 -18.48
N PRO A 207 6.71 27.51 -18.68
CA PRO A 207 6.59 28.08 -20.01
C PRO A 207 7.98 28.24 -20.64
N PRO A 208 8.14 27.90 -21.94
CA PRO A 208 9.41 28.11 -22.61
C PRO A 208 9.62 29.61 -22.83
N ASP A 209 10.73 30.12 -22.29
CA ASP A 209 11.18 31.49 -22.52
C ASP A 209 12.30 31.48 -23.57
N PRO A 210 12.26 32.33 -24.62
CA PRO A 210 13.35 32.42 -25.60
C PRO A 210 14.64 33.02 -25.05
N ASP A 211 14.57 33.81 -23.98
CA ASP A 211 15.70 34.61 -23.48
C ASP A 211 16.36 34.02 -22.23
N GLU A 212 15.68 33.12 -21.51
CA GLU A 212 16.13 32.53 -20.24
C GLU A 212 16.13 31.00 -20.25
N SER A 213 17.09 30.38 -19.56
CA SER A 213 17.03 28.93 -19.29
C SER A 213 15.90 28.60 -18.30
N VAL A 214 15.38 27.37 -18.36
CA VAL A 214 14.31 26.90 -17.44
C VAL A 214 14.70 27.09 -15.97
N SER A 215 15.98 26.93 -15.63
CA SER A 215 16.50 27.18 -14.27
C SER A 215 16.47 28.64 -13.87
N GLU A 216 16.90 29.55 -14.74
CA GLU A 216 16.91 30.99 -14.47
C GLU A 216 15.49 31.53 -14.37
N HIS A 217 14.59 31.08 -15.24
CA HIS A 217 13.19 31.45 -15.22
C HIS A 217 12.50 31.04 -13.90
N ILE A 218 12.77 29.82 -13.41
CA ILE A 218 12.28 29.34 -12.12
C ILE A 218 12.87 30.18 -10.98
N GLU A 219 14.18 30.40 -10.98
CA GLU A 219 14.85 31.17 -9.93
C GLU A 219 14.31 32.60 -9.87
N HIS A 220 14.17 33.27 -11.00
CA HIS A 220 13.58 34.60 -11.10
C HIS A 220 12.14 34.63 -10.59
N PHE A 221 11.28 33.71 -11.06
CA PHE A 221 9.88 33.62 -10.62
C PHE A 221 9.75 33.44 -9.10
N PHE A 222 10.51 32.52 -8.50
CA PHE A 222 10.42 32.25 -7.07
C PHE A 222 11.13 33.30 -6.20
N CYS A 223 12.19 33.94 -6.69
CA CYS A 223 12.82 35.07 -5.99
C CYS A 223 11.91 36.31 -5.96
N VAL A 224 11.17 36.57 -7.04
CA VAL A 224 10.24 37.71 -7.12
C VAL A 224 8.97 37.45 -6.30
N ASN A 225 8.36 36.27 -6.42
CA ASN A 225 7.06 35.98 -5.81
C ASN A 225 7.16 35.43 -4.37
N HIS A 226 8.27 34.77 -4.02
CA HIS A 226 8.46 34.10 -2.72
C HIS A 226 9.86 34.31 -2.11
N PRO A 227 10.32 35.57 -1.92
CA PRO A 227 11.71 35.89 -1.55
C PRO A 227 12.16 35.32 -0.19
N ASP A 228 11.26 35.27 0.80
CA ASP A 228 11.63 34.91 2.18
C ASP A 228 11.78 33.40 2.40
N TYR A 229 11.15 32.60 1.53
CA TYR A 229 10.95 31.16 1.73
C TYR A 229 11.66 30.27 0.72
N TYR A 230 12.05 30.80 -0.44
CA TYR A 230 12.84 30.06 -1.42
C TYR A 230 14.19 29.65 -0.81
N LEU A 231 14.45 28.34 -0.77
CA LEU A 231 15.77 27.82 -0.40
C LEU A 231 16.64 27.81 -1.64
N THR A 232 17.55 28.78 -1.74
CA THR A 232 18.64 28.71 -2.73
C THR A 232 19.55 27.52 -2.42
N HIS A 233 19.86 26.74 -3.44
CA HIS A 233 20.96 25.77 -3.37
C HIS A 233 22.29 26.54 -3.43
N ARG A 234 23.27 26.23 -2.56
CA ARG A 234 24.62 26.79 -2.71
C ARG A 234 25.28 26.19 -3.95
N THR A 235 25.47 26.98 -5.00
CA THR A 235 26.31 26.68 -6.17
C THR A 235 27.78 27.05 -5.91
N GLY A 236 28.33 26.55 -4.81
CA GLY A 236 29.79 26.53 -4.60
C GLY A 236 30.32 25.14 -4.90
N PHE A 237 31.59 25.02 -5.30
CA PHE A 237 32.26 23.72 -5.44
C PHE A 237 32.15 22.92 -4.11
N CYS A 238 31.20 21.99 -4.08
CA CYS A 238 30.94 21.02 -3.01
C CYS A 238 30.94 21.53 -1.54
N GLY A 239 30.48 22.75 -1.25
CA GLY A 239 29.95 23.13 0.08
C GLY A 239 30.79 22.90 1.36
N LEU A 240 32.10 22.60 1.31
CA LEU A 240 32.87 22.15 2.48
C LEU A 240 34.35 22.54 2.36
N TRP A 241 34.83 23.54 3.11
CA TRP A 241 36.21 23.52 3.61
C TRP A 241 36.19 22.86 4.99
N GLY A 242 36.94 21.76 5.16
CA GLY A 242 37.10 20.97 6.40
C GLY A 242 38.04 19.77 6.19
N THR A 243 38.73 19.29 7.23
CA THR A 243 39.95 18.43 7.14
C THR A 243 39.77 16.91 7.31
N LYS A 244 40.48 16.14 6.45
CA LYS A 244 41.17 14.79 6.49
C LYS A 244 40.68 13.67 7.45
N VAL A 245 40.80 12.34 7.25
CA VAL A 245 41.73 11.38 6.58
C VAL A 245 40.97 10.01 6.45
N ASP A 246 41.57 8.85 6.17
CA ASP A 246 41.73 8.18 4.86
C ASP A 246 41.07 6.76 4.87
N ALA A 247 40.62 6.32 3.69
CA ALA A 247 40.45 4.94 3.21
C ALA A 247 40.21 4.98 1.69
N VAL A 248 40.84 5.95 1.00
CA VAL A 248 40.26 6.61 -0.18
C VAL A 248 40.78 6.02 -1.50
N ASP A 249 42.00 5.51 -1.60
CA ASP A 249 42.62 5.28 -2.92
C ASP A 249 41.95 4.21 -3.79
N HIS A 250 41.32 3.17 -3.21
CA HIS A 250 40.68 2.12 -4.01
C HIS A 250 39.29 2.50 -4.52
N TYR A 251 38.49 3.18 -3.68
CA TYR A 251 37.17 3.66 -4.07
C TYR A 251 37.24 5.00 -4.83
N ALA A 252 38.28 5.80 -4.64
CA ALA A 252 38.53 7.04 -5.38
C ALA A 252 38.70 6.78 -6.87
N ALA A 253 39.51 5.81 -7.30
CA ALA A 253 39.68 5.55 -8.74
C ALA A 253 38.41 5.02 -9.43
N LYS A 254 37.51 4.35 -8.69
CA LYS A 254 36.22 3.88 -9.21
C LYS A 254 35.16 4.98 -9.16
N MET A 255 35.19 5.82 -8.13
CA MET A 255 34.36 7.02 -8.02
C MET A 255 34.79 8.09 -9.02
N GLU A 256 36.07 8.25 -9.32
CA GLU A 256 36.59 9.23 -10.27
C GLU A 256 36.17 8.86 -11.69
N LYS A 257 36.26 7.57 -12.09
CA LYS A 257 35.69 7.12 -13.36
C LYS A 257 34.17 7.27 -13.45
N LEU A 258 33.46 7.01 -12.35
CA LEU A 258 32.00 7.19 -12.29
C LEU A 258 31.62 8.67 -12.24
N CYS A 259 32.39 9.52 -11.56
CA CYS A 259 32.20 10.96 -11.44
C CYS A 259 32.65 11.69 -12.71
N GLU A 260 33.64 11.21 -13.45
CA GLU A 260 33.99 11.69 -14.79
C GLU A 260 32.92 11.30 -15.80
N ALA A 261 32.42 10.06 -15.75
CA ALA A 261 31.29 9.64 -16.59
C ALA A 261 30.01 10.40 -16.22
N GLU A 262 29.74 10.59 -14.93
CA GLU A 262 28.60 11.37 -14.43
C GLU A 262 28.79 12.87 -14.69
N ALA A 263 30.01 13.42 -14.61
CA ALA A 263 30.29 14.81 -14.94
C ALA A 263 30.19 15.06 -16.45
N ALA A 264 30.68 14.15 -17.29
CA ALA A 264 30.54 14.23 -18.74
C ALA A 264 29.07 14.06 -19.19
N GLU A 265 28.30 13.18 -18.55
CA GLU A 265 26.86 13.06 -18.80
C GLU A 265 26.07 14.24 -18.21
N ARG A 266 26.42 14.75 -17.02
CA ARG A 266 25.83 15.98 -16.47
C ARG A 266 26.14 17.19 -17.34
N GLU A 267 27.37 17.33 -17.82
CA GLU A 267 27.78 18.41 -18.72
C GLU A 267 27.04 18.30 -20.06
N ARG A 268 26.87 17.08 -20.61
CA ARG A 268 25.97 16.86 -21.75
C ARG A 268 24.53 17.27 -21.48
N VAL A 269 23.95 16.86 -20.35
CA VAL A 269 22.55 17.16 -19.99
C VAL A 269 22.33 18.65 -19.65
N ILE A 270 23.35 19.32 -19.10
CA ILE A 270 23.33 20.77 -18.80
C ILE A 270 23.56 21.60 -20.08
N THR A 271 24.42 21.12 -20.99
CA THR A 271 24.77 21.84 -22.23
C THR A 271 23.78 21.59 -23.36
N ASP A 272 23.05 20.47 -23.35
CA ASP A 272 22.00 20.18 -24.34
C ASP A 272 20.64 20.73 -23.88
N PRO A 273 20.15 21.85 -24.46
CA PRO A 273 18.87 22.44 -24.08
C PRO A 273 17.67 21.52 -24.39
N LYS A 274 17.83 20.49 -25.23
CA LYS A 274 16.77 19.50 -25.50
C LYS A 274 16.63 18.44 -24.41
N ALA A 275 17.64 18.28 -23.55
CA ALA A 275 17.62 17.30 -22.45
C ALA A 275 16.96 17.86 -21.17
N ILE A 276 16.80 19.18 -21.09
CA ILE A 276 16.16 19.86 -19.96
C ILE A 276 14.64 19.75 -20.09
N MET A 277 14.04 18.94 -19.22
CA MET A 277 12.59 18.84 -19.10
C MET A 277 12.03 20.13 -18.48
N PRO A 278 10.84 20.60 -18.88
CA PRO A 278 10.17 21.77 -18.29
C PRO A 278 9.55 21.41 -16.93
N ALA A 279 10.35 20.87 -16.01
CA ALA A 279 9.96 20.48 -14.67
C ALA A 279 11.13 20.65 -13.68
N ALA A 280 10.84 21.10 -12.46
CA ALA A 280 11.85 21.28 -11.42
C ALA A 280 11.31 20.96 -10.02
N PHE A 281 12.22 20.59 -9.13
CA PHE A 281 11.95 20.43 -7.70
C PHE A 281 12.34 21.72 -6.98
N VAL A 282 11.37 22.41 -6.38
CA VAL A 282 11.57 23.67 -5.66
C VAL A 282 11.40 23.43 -4.17
N SER A 283 12.42 23.74 -3.37
CA SER A 283 12.37 23.54 -1.91
C SER A 283 12.13 24.86 -1.17
N PHE A 284 11.33 24.80 -0.11
CA PHE A 284 10.98 25.95 0.72
C PHE A 284 11.42 25.75 2.17
N LYS A 285 11.74 26.86 2.85
CA LYS A 285 11.96 26.85 4.31
C LYS A 285 10.69 26.37 5.04
N PRO A 286 10.83 25.64 6.16
CA PRO A 286 9.68 25.19 6.96
C PRO A 286 8.79 26.37 7.38
N GLY A 287 7.56 26.42 6.87
CA GLY A 287 6.56 27.46 7.09
C GLY A 287 5.21 27.09 6.45
N GLY A 288 4.09 27.58 7.00
CA GLY A 288 2.73 27.15 6.63
C GLY A 288 2.29 27.46 5.18
N GLU A 289 3.08 28.22 4.42
CA GLU A 289 2.75 28.64 3.05
C GLU A 289 3.04 27.58 1.98
N GLN A 290 3.74 26.49 2.31
CA GLN A 290 3.99 25.38 1.35
C GLN A 290 2.69 24.70 0.93
N LEU A 291 1.77 24.53 1.88
CA LEU A 291 0.43 24.02 1.60
C LEU A 291 -0.39 25.02 0.77
N PHE A 292 -0.11 26.32 0.92
CA PHE A 292 -0.73 27.40 0.15
C PHE A 292 -0.25 27.40 -1.30
N VAL A 293 1.06 27.26 -1.53
CA VAL A 293 1.67 27.12 -2.88
C VAL A 293 1.20 25.84 -3.58
N LEU A 294 1.09 24.70 -2.87
CA LEU A 294 0.51 23.47 -3.43
C LEU A 294 -0.96 23.64 -3.83
N LYS A 295 -1.74 24.39 -3.03
CA LYS A 295 -3.16 24.65 -3.29
C LYS A 295 -3.37 25.68 -4.41
N LEU A 296 -2.48 26.66 -4.51
CA LEU A 296 -2.42 27.63 -5.61
C LEU A 296 -1.95 26.99 -6.91
N SER A 297 -0.96 26.09 -6.90
CA SER A 297 -0.50 25.41 -8.11
C SER A 297 -1.62 24.62 -8.80
N ASN A 298 -2.49 23.94 -8.03
CA ASN A 298 -3.70 23.31 -8.58
C ASN A 298 -4.73 24.32 -9.14
N HIS A 299 -4.72 25.58 -8.69
CA HIS A 299 -5.60 26.64 -9.20
C HIS A 299 -5.00 27.42 -10.37
N VAL A 300 -3.68 27.63 -10.39
CA VAL A 300 -2.94 28.32 -11.45
C VAL A 300 -2.89 27.45 -12.71
N ILE A 301 -2.86 26.12 -12.57
CA ILE A 301 -3.03 25.18 -13.70
C ILE A 301 -4.40 25.32 -14.38
N LEU A 302 -5.42 25.91 -13.74
CA LEU A 302 -6.74 26.16 -14.33
C LEU A 302 -6.91 27.56 -14.94
N GLN A 303 -5.96 28.48 -14.76
CA GLN A 303 -6.05 29.84 -15.35
C GLN A 303 -5.17 30.05 -16.59
N PHE A 304 -4.36 29.06 -16.96
CA PHE A 304 -3.56 29.07 -18.19
C PHE A 304 -4.09 28.07 -19.24
N GLY A 305 -5.41 27.88 -19.28
CA GLY A 305 -6.12 27.18 -20.35
C GLY A 305 -6.99 28.13 -21.15
#